data_AF-A0A7X7QBL6-F1
#
_entry.id   AF-A0A7X7QBL6-F1
#
_cell.length_a   1.000
_cell.length_b   1.000
_cell.length_c   1.000
_cell.angle_alpha   90.00
_cell.angle_beta   90.00
_cell.angle_gamma   90.00
#
_symmetry.space_group_name_H-M   'P 1'
#
loop_
_entity.id
_entity.type
_entity.pdbx_description
1 polymer ?
#
loop_
_entity_poly.entity_id
_entity_poly.type
_entity_poly.pdbx_seq_one_letter_code
_entity_poly.pdbx_strand_id
1 'polypeptide(L)'
;MNLIDMRTSPPRHLWKTWDRRTLPATHVVVHHSATSYNTSIYEIAFYHVNNKDMPSIQYHYVVTADGQVCWMNDDELLVWHGHGSNEWGIGVCLVGDFTHEHPPEVQLRAARELVAHLEARHGRRLEVIGHKEAPRAATACPGDTWDEWKGELRMTEGGGARILLQTQSPNYPDWLVDHARRLGGCQLINPWRGAWWKFRDAGVPFVLGRYVAPNDADNALVAQGARGAEIWFRDWFWPNASRCPGITKWSGHNEKPAFNAEQARAQDAFVSRLADLYHDHGLQLVAYRVSTHHWEYGLWQYFGESLAKVDYLARNSYAYGDRFDLHDADGLMRLVKDVEAIRRYGHRVPPCILTEIGYDSDPSPGIGHRGWRTRGIDAETYTTELIHALLRLSSAVP
;
A
#
# COMPACT_ATOMS: atom_id res chain seq x y z
N MET A 1 7.48 11.37 4.08
CA MET A 1 7.92 11.93 2.79
C MET A 1 9.37 12.40 2.87
N ASN A 2 10.19 12.05 1.88
CA ASN A 2 11.54 12.59 1.69
C ASN A 2 11.46 13.82 0.77
N LEU A 3 11.73 15.01 1.32
CA LEU A 3 11.66 16.28 0.60
C LEU A 3 13.08 16.83 0.40
N ILE A 4 13.49 17.04 -0.86
CA ILE A 4 14.82 17.55 -1.20
C ILE A 4 14.74 19.07 -1.36
N ASP A 5 15.43 19.81 -0.49
CA ASP A 5 15.50 21.26 -0.61
C ASP A 5 16.42 21.67 -1.77
N MET A 6 15.82 22.24 -2.81
CA MET A 6 16.47 22.66 -4.05
C MET A 6 16.27 24.17 -4.29
N ARG A 7 15.87 24.94 -3.28
CA ARG A 7 15.59 26.38 -3.46
C ARG A 7 16.82 27.17 -3.89
N THR A 8 18.03 26.72 -3.55
CA THR A 8 19.29 27.44 -3.85
C THR A 8 20.16 26.75 -4.90
N SER A 9 19.80 25.55 -5.38
CA SER A 9 20.70 24.72 -6.18
C SER A 9 20.62 24.97 -7.70
N PRO A 10 19.43 25.03 -8.34
CA PRO A 10 19.31 25.31 -9.76
C PRO A 10 19.57 26.78 -10.10
N PRO A 11 19.72 27.11 -11.40
CA PRO A 11 19.82 28.48 -11.88
C PRO A 11 18.70 29.38 -11.36
N ARG A 12 19.07 30.59 -10.95
CA ARG A 12 18.17 31.67 -10.55
C ARG A 12 18.62 32.97 -11.21
N HIS A 13 17.69 33.88 -11.40
CA HIS A 13 18.00 35.20 -11.90
C HIS A 13 18.83 35.98 -10.86
N LEU A 14 19.81 36.76 -11.32
CA LEU A 14 20.75 37.48 -10.45
C LEU A 14 20.12 38.57 -9.55
N TRP A 15 19.07 39.26 -10.00
CA TRP A 15 18.44 40.36 -9.25
C TRP A 15 16.91 40.31 -9.18
N LYS A 16 16.24 39.42 -9.93
CA LYS A 16 14.79 39.29 -9.84
C LYS A 16 14.42 38.35 -8.71
N THR A 17 13.35 38.69 -8.01
CA THR A 17 12.77 37.88 -6.94
C THR A 17 11.28 37.71 -7.18
N TRP A 18 10.70 36.67 -6.58
CA TRP A 18 9.26 36.52 -6.54
C TRP A 18 8.67 37.44 -5.49
N ASP A 19 7.53 38.06 -5.79
CA ASP A 19 6.74 38.73 -4.77
C ASP A 19 6.19 37.71 -3.76
N ARG A 20 5.75 38.19 -2.59
CA ARG A 20 5.02 37.36 -1.63
C ARG A 20 3.52 37.44 -1.92
N ARG A 21 2.82 36.32 -1.78
CA ARG A 21 1.36 36.30 -1.85
C ARG A 21 0.77 36.96 -0.61
N THR A 22 -0.37 37.62 -0.81
CA THR A 22 -1.16 38.21 0.27
C THR A 22 -2.23 37.26 0.80
N LEU A 23 -2.61 36.24 0.02
CA LEU A 23 -3.61 35.25 0.37
C LEU A 23 -2.95 33.93 0.82
N PRO A 24 -3.59 33.20 1.75
CA PRO A 24 -3.14 31.86 2.11
C PRO A 24 -3.31 30.89 0.94
N ALA A 25 -2.48 29.84 0.91
CA ALA A 25 -2.66 28.74 -0.01
C ALA A 25 -4.02 28.07 0.24
N THR A 26 -4.78 27.85 -0.83
CA THR A 26 -6.06 27.12 -0.79
C THR A 26 -6.11 25.96 -1.77
N HIS A 27 -5.18 25.91 -2.72
CA HIS A 27 -5.14 24.90 -3.76
C HIS A 27 -3.74 24.39 -4.04
N VAL A 28 -3.67 23.15 -4.52
CA VAL A 28 -2.52 22.61 -5.24
C VAL A 28 -2.87 22.62 -6.73
N VAL A 29 -2.03 23.28 -7.54
CA VAL A 29 -2.22 23.36 -8.99
C VAL A 29 -1.19 22.46 -9.66
N VAL A 30 -1.66 21.38 -10.27
CA VAL A 30 -0.84 20.33 -10.86
C VAL A 30 -0.48 20.66 -12.31
N HIS A 31 0.80 20.54 -12.62
CA HIS A 31 1.39 20.76 -13.94
C HIS A 31 2.12 19.51 -14.41
N HIS A 32 2.30 19.40 -15.73
CA HIS A 32 3.36 18.58 -16.31
C HIS A 32 4.48 19.47 -16.87
N SER A 33 5.68 18.94 -17.05
CA SER A 33 6.74 19.71 -17.71
C SER A 33 6.55 19.80 -19.23
N ALA A 34 5.75 18.91 -19.82
CA ALA A 34 5.63 18.70 -21.27
C ALA A 34 7.00 18.39 -21.90
N THR A 35 7.79 17.57 -21.19
CA THR A 35 9.13 17.13 -21.61
C THR A 35 9.30 15.64 -21.37
N SER A 36 10.43 15.08 -21.79
CA SER A 36 10.81 13.71 -21.44
C SER A 36 10.93 13.54 -19.91
N TYR A 37 10.66 12.32 -19.43
CA TYR A 37 10.91 11.90 -18.04
C TYR A 37 12.34 12.13 -17.55
N ASN A 38 13.31 12.14 -18.48
CA ASN A 38 14.73 12.32 -18.18
C ASN A 38 15.17 13.79 -18.12
N THR A 39 14.28 14.74 -18.41
CA THR A 39 14.61 16.16 -18.36
C THR A 39 14.92 16.54 -16.91
N SER A 40 16.13 17.06 -16.69
CA SER A 40 16.59 17.43 -15.36
C SER A 40 15.92 18.70 -14.87
N ILE A 41 15.83 18.83 -13.54
CA ILE A 41 15.36 20.07 -12.89
C ILE A 41 16.23 21.27 -13.30
N TYR A 42 17.52 21.06 -13.53
CA TYR A 42 18.45 22.09 -13.97
C TYR A 42 18.11 22.62 -15.37
N GLU A 43 17.73 21.74 -16.30
CA GLU A 43 17.30 22.14 -17.65
C GLU A 43 15.98 22.92 -17.60
N ILE A 44 15.02 22.46 -16.80
CA ILE A 44 13.74 23.17 -16.61
C ILE A 44 13.97 24.54 -15.98
N ALA A 45 14.82 24.63 -14.95
CA ALA A 45 15.16 25.89 -14.30
C ALA A 45 15.90 26.85 -15.25
N PHE A 46 16.88 26.34 -16.01
CA PHE A 46 17.61 27.12 -17.01
C PHE A 46 16.65 27.71 -18.04
N TYR A 47 15.72 26.92 -18.58
CA TYR A 47 14.73 27.42 -19.53
C TYR A 47 13.86 28.54 -18.94
N HIS A 48 13.37 28.41 -17.70
CA HIS A 48 12.57 29.46 -17.07
C HIS A 48 13.37 30.75 -16.82
N VAL A 49 14.61 30.65 -16.36
CA VAL A 49 15.45 31.81 -16.05
C VAL A 49 15.98 32.46 -17.32
N ASN A 50 16.61 31.70 -18.21
CA ASN A 50 17.34 32.22 -19.35
C ASN A 50 16.45 32.49 -20.57
N ASN A 51 15.40 31.70 -20.79
CA ASN A 51 14.55 31.85 -21.96
C ASN A 51 13.24 32.58 -21.66
N LYS A 52 12.72 32.47 -20.42
CA LYS A 52 11.50 33.17 -19.98
C LYS A 52 11.75 34.35 -19.04
N ASP A 53 13.00 34.64 -18.73
CA ASP A 53 13.40 35.81 -17.94
C ASP A 53 12.72 35.87 -16.55
N MET A 54 12.56 34.70 -15.93
CA MET A 54 11.90 34.51 -14.62
C MET A 54 12.91 34.51 -13.46
N PRO A 55 12.50 34.91 -12.23
CA PRO A 55 13.34 34.85 -11.03
C PRO A 55 13.97 33.48 -10.73
N SER A 56 13.26 32.39 -11.00
CA SER A 56 13.73 31.01 -10.88
C SER A 56 12.83 30.07 -11.68
N ILE A 57 12.97 28.75 -11.50
CA ILE A 57 11.96 27.77 -11.92
C ILE A 57 10.55 28.17 -11.47
N GLN A 58 9.55 28.00 -12.33
CA GLN A 58 8.19 28.50 -12.16
C GLN A 58 7.29 27.63 -11.27
N TYR A 59 7.83 26.75 -10.42
CA TYR A 59 7.02 25.86 -9.58
C TYR A 59 7.46 25.96 -8.11
N HIS A 60 6.56 25.65 -7.17
CA HIS A 60 6.92 25.52 -5.76
C HIS A 60 7.58 24.17 -5.52
N TYR A 61 7.06 23.13 -6.16
CA TYR A 61 7.57 21.78 -6.09
C TYR A 61 7.68 21.15 -7.48
N VAL A 62 8.67 20.27 -7.64
CA VAL A 62 8.83 19.40 -8.80
C VAL A 62 8.88 17.96 -8.33
N VAL A 63 8.14 17.07 -8.98
CA VAL A 63 8.18 15.63 -8.76
C VAL A 63 8.80 14.97 -9.98
N THR A 64 9.97 14.37 -9.80
CA THR A 64 10.69 13.66 -10.88
C THR A 64 10.02 12.32 -11.20
N ALA A 65 10.30 11.75 -12.38
CA ALA A 65 9.67 10.50 -12.82
C ALA A 65 9.95 9.29 -11.89
N ASP A 66 11.08 9.31 -11.17
CA ASP A 66 11.45 8.32 -10.15
C ASP A 66 10.86 8.62 -8.74
N GLY A 67 10.02 9.65 -8.62
CA GLY A 67 9.27 9.97 -7.41
C GLY A 67 10.01 10.81 -6.38
N GLN A 68 11.10 11.50 -6.75
CA GLN A 68 11.72 12.48 -5.84
C GLN A 68 10.90 13.76 -5.82
N VAL A 69 10.68 14.30 -4.62
CA VAL A 69 9.98 15.57 -4.42
C VAL A 69 11.00 16.65 -4.10
N CYS A 70 11.15 17.61 -5.02
CA CYS A 70 12.09 18.72 -4.90
C CYS A 70 11.35 20.01 -4.56
N TRP A 71 11.76 20.67 -3.47
CA TRP A 71 11.24 21.96 -3.03
C TRP A 71 12.02 23.09 -3.68
N MET A 72 11.34 23.91 -4.48
CA MET A 72 11.96 24.86 -5.41
C MET A 72 11.76 26.32 -5.04
N ASN A 73 10.59 26.66 -4.48
CA ASN A 73 10.25 27.99 -3.98
C ASN A 73 9.36 27.87 -2.74
N ASP A 74 9.48 28.84 -1.83
CA ASP A 74 8.65 28.89 -0.62
C ASP A 74 7.17 29.00 -0.96
N ASP A 75 6.35 28.33 -0.17
CA ASP A 75 4.90 28.27 -0.36
C ASP A 75 4.26 29.65 -0.39
N GLU A 76 4.82 30.65 0.30
CA GLU A 76 4.25 32.00 0.38
C GLU A 76 4.60 32.90 -0.81
N LEU A 77 5.37 32.41 -1.80
CA LEU A 77 5.77 33.19 -2.96
C LEU A 77 4.72 33.19 -4.08
N LEU A 78 4.60 34.32 -4.77
CA LEU A 78 3.74 34.52 -5.94
C LEU A 78 4.50 34.05 -7.18
N VAL A 79 4.62 32.73 -7.33
CA VAL A 79 5.30 32.10 -8.47
C VAL A 79 4.38 32.10 -9.70
N TRP A 80 4.90 32.47 -10.87
CA TRP A 80 4.11 32.62 -12.10
C TRP A 80 3.80 31.30 -12.82
N HIS A 81 3.06 30.40 -12.18
CA HIS A 81 2.78 29.06 -12.74
C HIS A 81 1.44 28.92 -13.46
N GLY A 82 0.42 29.70 -13.12
CA GLY A 82 -0.96 29.46 -13.57
C GLY A 82 -1.83 30.71 -13.65
N HIS A 83 -1.27 31.85 -14.04
CA HIS A 83 -1.97 33.14 -14.19
C HIS A 83 -2.91 33.46 -13.02
N GLY A 84 -4.21 33.16 -13.16
CA GLY A 84 -5.25 33.42 -12.16
C GLY A 84 -5.13 32.60 -10.87
N SER A 85 -4.31 31.55 -10.85
CA SER A 85 -4.06 30.75 -9.63
C SER A 85 -2.84 31.20 -8.82
N ASN A 86 -2.01 32.12 -9.34
CA ASN A 86 -0.73 32.47 -8.70
C ASN A 86 -0.91 33.09 -7.31
N GLU A 87 -2.05 33.70 -7.02
CA GLU A 87 -2.30 34.39 -5.75
C GLU A 87 -2.68 33.46 -4.60
N TRP A 88 -3.09 32.22 -4.89
CA TRP A 88 -3.64 31.29 -3.88
C TRP A 88 -3.23 29.81 -4.09
N GLY A 89 -2.56 29.50 -5.20
CA GLY A 89 -2.20 28.14 -5.59
C GLY A 89 -0.74 27.81 -5.31
N ILE A 90 -0.49 26.56 -4.88
CA ILE A 90 0.84 25.96 -4.84
C ILE A 90 1.03 25.15 -6.12
N GLY A 91 1.80 25.68 -7.07
CA GLY A 91 2.20 24.98 -8.29
C GLY A 91 3.11 23.78 -8.03
N VAL A 92 2.66 22.58 -8.41
CA VAL A 92 3.39 21.30 -8.36
C VAL A 92 3.55 20.78 -9.79
N CYS A 93 4.78 20.55 -10.25
CA CYS A 93 5.06 20.04 -11.59
C CYS A 93 5.54 18.59 -11.55
N LEU A 94 4.87 17.71 -12.28
CA LEU A 94 5.35 16.36 -12.56
C LEU A 94 6.21 16.39 -13.84
N VAL A 95 7.47 15.94 -13.75
CA VAL A 95 8.35 15.83 -14.92
C VAL A 95 7.84 14.73 -15.84
N GLY A 96 7.51 15.09 -17.08
CA GLY A 96 6.92 14.20 -18.08
C GLY A 96 5.97 14.93 -19.03
N ASP A 97 5.43 14.19 -19.99
CA ASP A 97 4.37 14.62 -20.90
C ASP A 97 3.18 13.65 -20.83
N PHE A 98 2.17 14.03 -20.05
CA PHE A 98 0.96 13.24 -19.85
C PHE A 98 -0.17 13.60 -20.83
N THR A 99 0.16 14.14 -22.00
CA THR A 99 -0.85 14.39 -23.03
C THR A 99 -1.47 13.08 -23.52
N HIS A 100 -0.67 12.02 -23.64
CA HIS A 100 -1.14 10.71 -24.11
C HIS A 100 -0.73 9.55 -23.20
N GLU A 101 -0.04 9.85 -22.10
CA GLU A 101 0.47 8.85 -21.17
C GLU A 101 0.03 9.17 -19.75
N HIS A 102 -0.01 8.14 -18.92
CA HIS A 102 -0.30 8.24 -17.50
C HIS A 102 1.00 8.47 -16.71
N PRO A 103 1.02 9.31 -15.66
CA PRO A 103 2.21 9.44 -14.83
C PRO A 103 2.62 8.11 -14.18
N PRO A 104 3.93 7.82 -14.02
CA PRO A 104 4.40 6.66 -13.29
C PRO A 104 3.82 6.60 -11.87
N GLU A 105 3.45 5.41 -11.41
CA GLU A 105 2.84 5.20 -10.09
C GLU A 105 3.72 5.71 -8.93
N VAL A 106 5.04 5.58 -9.03
CA VAL A 106 5.99 6.11 -8.04
C VAL A 106 5.91 7.65 -7.96
N GLN A 107 5.69 8.31 -9.10
CA GLN A 107 5.53 9.75 -9.20
C GLN A 107 4.17 10.21 -8.64
N LEU A 108 3.08 9.48 -8.93
CA LEU A 108 1.75 9.75 -8.36
C LEU A 108 1.71 9.59 -6.86
N ARG A 109 2.35 8.55 -6.32
CA ARG A 109 2.49 8.35 -4.88
C ARG A 109 3.22 9.51 -4.23
N ALA A 110 4.35 9.94 -4.79
CA ALA A 110 5.11 11.07 -4.29
C ALA A 110 4.30 12.38 -4.33
N ALA A 111 3.53 12.61 -5.40
CA ALA A 111 2.64 13.76 -5.52
C ALA A 111 1.50 13.73 -4.48
N ARG A 112 0.91 12.56 -4.22
CA ARG A 112 -0.11 12.34 -3.19
C ARG A 112 0.44 12.59 -1.77
N GLU A 113 1.63 12.05 -1.47
CA GLU A 113 2.33 12.32 -0.20
C GLU A 113 2.62 13.82 -0.02
N LEU A 114 3.01 14.50 -1.10
CA LEU A 114 3.23 15.95 -1.10
C LEU A 114 1.95 16.71 -0.82
N VAL A 115 0.83 16.37 -1.46
CA VAL A 115 -0.48 17.00 -1.17
C VAL A 115 -0.82 16.85 0.31
N ALA A 116 -0.73 15.64 0.86
CA ALA A 116 -1.01 15.40 2.28
C ALA A 116 -0.05 16.18 3.21
N HIS A 117 1.23 16.25 2.84
CA HIS A 117 2.22 17.04 3.57
C HIS A 117 1.88 18.54 3.57
N LEU A 118 1.46 19.08 2.43
CA LEU A 118 1.06 20.48 2.30
C LEU A 118 -0.21 20.77 3.11
N GLU A 119 -1.21 19.90 3.08
CA GLU A 119 -2.42 20.06 3.89
C GLU A 119 -2.11 20.09 5.39
N ALA A 120 -1.23 19.19 5.85
CA ALA A 120 -0.76 19.19 7.24
C ALA A 120 0.02 20.47 7.58
N ARG A 121 0.92 20.92 6.69
CA ARG A 121 1.74 22.12 6.86
C ARG A 121 0.90 23.40 6.93
N HIS A 122 -0.13 23.50 6.10
CA HIS A 122 -1.03 24.65 6.06
C HIS A 122 -2.21 24.53 7.03
N GLY A 123 -2.31 23.42 7.77
CA GLY A 123 -3.36 23.17 8.75
C GLY A 123 -4.76 23.14 8.16
N ARG A 124 -4.89 22.83 6.86
CA ARG A 124 -6.16 22.85 6.14
C ARG A 124 -6.14 21.95 4.91
N ARG A 125 -7.32 21.52 4.47
CA ARG A 125 -7.49 20.87 3.18
C ARG A 125 -7.15 21.83 2.03
N LEU A 126 -6.46 21.33 1.01
CA LEU A 126 -6.13 22.06 -0.21
C LEU A 126 -6.87 21.42 -1.39
N GLU A 127 -7.55 22.23 -2.18
CA GLU A 127 -8.20 21.74 -3.39
C GLU A 127 -7.14 21.42 -4.46
N VAL A 128 -7.10 20.17 -4.93
CA VAL A 128 -6.19 19.74 -6.01
C VAL A 128 -6.89 19.91 -7.35
N ILE A 129 -6.28 20.69 -8.24
CA ILE A 129 -6.76 20.96 -9.60
C ILE A 129 -5.61 20.87 -10.61
N GLY A 130 -5.93 20.57 -11.87
CA GLY A 130 -4.99 20.66 -12.98
C GLY A 130 -4.85 22.11 -13.46
N HIS A 131 -3.72 22.46 -14.07
CA HIS A 131 -3.54 23.80 -14.64
C HIS A 131 -4.66 24.18 -15.63
N LYS A 132 -5.14 23.24 -16.47
CA LYS A 132 -6.28 23.42 -17.37
C LYS A 132 -7.60 23.76 -16.68
N GLU A 133 -7.73 23.44 -15.39
CA GLU A 133 -8.90 23.76 -14.55
C GLU A 133 -8.75 25.11 -13.83
N ALA A 134 -7.57 25.74 -13.87
CA ALA A 134 -7.33 27.01 -13.20
C ALA A 134 -8.03 28.18 -13.92
N PRO A 135 -8.49 29.21 -13.19
CA PRO A 135 -9.13 30.37 -13.80
C PRO A 135 -8.21 31.07 -14.80
N ARG A 136 -8.76 31.38 -15.98
CA ARG A 136 -8.05 32.03 -17.10
C ARG A 136 -6.93 31.19 -17.72
N ALA A 137 -6.87 29.88 -17.44
CA ALA A 137 -5.96 28.98 -18.11
C ALA A 137 -6.48 28.62 -19.52
N ALA A 138 -5.62 28.73 -20.51
CA ALA A 138 -5.84 28.24 -21.87
C ALA A 138 -4.67 27.30 -22.22
N THR A 139 -4.72 26.07 -21.73
CA THR A 139 -3.62 25.10 -21.80
C THR A 139 -4.13 23.66 -21.75
N ALA A 140 -3.36 22.73 -22.31
CA ALA A 140 -3.58 21.28 -22.15
C ALA A 140 -2.98 20.74 -20.84
N CYS A 141 -2.09 21.49 -20.18
CA CYS A 141 -1.43 21.10 -18.94
C CYS A 141 -2.45 20.76 -17.82
N PRO A 142 -2.31 19.66 -17.05
CA PRO A 142 -1.17 18.77 -16.96
C PRO A 142 -1.18 17.59 -17.95
N GLY A 143 -1.97 17.66 -19.03
CA GLY A 143 -2.13 16.61 -20.03
C GLY A 143 -3.61 16.26 -20.26
N ASP A 144 -3.91 15.60 -21.38
CA ASP A 144 -5.28 15.18 -21.69
C ASP A 144 -5.74 14.01 -20.82
N THR A 145 -4.80 13.21 -20.29
CA THR A 145 -5.11 12.09 -19.36
C THR A 145 -5.47 12.56 -17.94
N TRP A 146 -5.42 13.86 -17.63
CA TRP A 146 -5.65 14.41 -16.28
C TRP A 146 -6.91 13.85 -15.58
N ASP A 147 -8.02 13.75 -16.31
CA ASP A 147 -9.30 13.29 -15.73
C ASP A 147 -9.26 11.81 -15.31
N GLU A 148 -8.32 11.02 -15.84
CA GLU A 148 -8.14 9.61 -15.50
C GLU A 148 -7.49 9.44 -14.11
N TRP A 149 -6.56 10.32 -13.75
CA TRP A 149 -5.70 10.12 -12.56
C TRP A 149 -5.81 11.19 -11.48
N LYS A 150 -6.52 12.30 -11.71
CA LYS A 150 -6.66 13.36 -10.70
C LYS A 150 -7.26 12.91 -9.37
N GLY A 151 -8.13 11.89 -9.40
CA GLY A 151 -8.73 11.29 -8.21
C GLY A 151 -7.69 10.62 -7.30
N GLU A 152 -6.60 10.11 -7.88
CA GLU A 152 -5.56 9.41 -7.15
C GLU A 152 -4.73 10.32 -6.25
N LEU A 153 -4.63 11.61 -6.58
CA LEU A 153 -3.92 12.59 -5.76
C LEU A 153 -4.65 12.94 -4.45
N ARG A 154 -5.94 12.62 -4.38
CA ARG A 154 -6.79 12.85 -3.18
C ARG A 154 -7.01 11.59 -2.36
N MET A 155 -6.45 10.45 -2.77
CA MET A 155 -6.47 9.23 -1.97
C MET A 155 -5.64 9.46 -0.70
N THR A 156 -6.27 9.91 0.39
CA THR A 156 -5.65 9.90 1.72
C THR A 156 -5.32 8.45 2.07
N GLU A 157 -4.20 8.21 2.76
CA GLU A 157 -3.78 6.90 3.25
C GLU A 157 -4.90 6.18 4.03
N GLY A 158 -5.74 5.46 3.29
CA GLY A 158 -6.82 4.62 3.80
C GLY A 158 -7.19 3.49 2.84
N GLY A 159 -6.60 3.47 1.63
CA GLY A 159 -6.86 2.48 0.59
C GLY A 159 -5.65 2.16 -0.30
N GLY A 160 -4.43 2.31 0.22
CA GLY A 160 -3.21 1.85 -0.46
C GLY A 160 -2.71 0.56 0.19
N ALA A 161 -2.26 -0.41 -0.61
CA ALA A 161 -1.58 -1.60 -0.09
C ALA A 161 -0.42 -1.20 0.83
N ARG A 162 -0.45 -1.68 2.07
CA ARG A 162 0.64 -1.51 3.04
C ARG A 162 1.49 -2.77 3.08
N ILE A 163 2.80 -2.60 2.94
CA ILE A 163 3.75 -3.71 3.03
C ILE A 163 4.12 -3.90 4.50
N LEU A 164 3.84 -5.09 5.03
CA LEU A 164 4.18 -5.47 6.41
C LEU A 164 5.41 -6.35 6.41
N LEU A 165 6.25 -6.19 7.45
CA LEU A 165 7.38 -7.09 7.67
C LEU A 165 6.92 -8.37 8.39
N GLN A 166 7.21 -9.54 7.82
CA GLN A 166 7.00 -10.81 8.50
C GLN A 166 8.29 -11.31 9.18
N THR A 167 8.19 -11.80 10.41
CA THR A 167 9.31 -12.42 11.12
C THR A 167 8.89 -13.65 11.93
N GLN A 168 9.77 -14.65 11.98
CA GLN A 168 9.59 -15.89 12.75
C GLN A 168 10.56 -15.99 13.95
N SER A 169 11.39 -14.97 14.18
CA SER A 169 12.39 -15.00 15.26
C SER A 169 11.72 -14.81 16.63
N PRO A 170 12.10 -15.56 17.68
CA PRO A 170 11.72 -15.20 19.05
C PRO A 170 12.54 -14.01 19.60
N ASN A 171 13.72 -13.77 19.00
CA ASN A 171 14.62 -12.68 19.35
C ASN A 171 14.42 -11.53 18.35
N TYR A 172 13.73 -10.48 18.79
CA TYR A 172 13.49 -9.28 17.99
C TYR A 172 14.58 -8.23 18.26
N PRO A 173 15.57 -8.05 17.37
CA PRO A 173 16.58 -7.02 17.51
C PRO A 173 15.98 -5.63 17.26
N ASP A 174 16.56 -4.59 17.83
CA ASP A 174 15.96 -3.25 17.81
C ASP A 174 15.83 -2.68 16.39
N TRP A 175 16.77 -2.99 15.50
CA TRP A 175 16.68 -2.59 14.09
C TRP A 175 15.42 -3.12 13.39
N LEU A 176 14.94 -4.31 13.79
CA LEU A 176 13.75 -4.94 13.23
C LEU A 176 12.49 -4.19 13.67
N VAL A 177 12.44 -3.81 14.94
CA VAL A 177 11.34 -3.04 15.54
C VAL A 177 11.27 -1.65 14.90
N ASP A 178 12.42 -0.99 14.75
CA ASP A 178 12.54 0.29 14.07
C ASP A 178 12.11 0.21 12.60
N HIS A 179 12.46 -0.87 11.90
CA HIS A 179 12.06 -1.08 10.52
C HIS A 179 10.54 -1.31 10.40
N ALA A 180 9.95 -2.14 11.27
CA ALA A 180 8.51 -2.35 11.33
C ALA A 180 7.74 -1.04 11.62
N ARG A 181 8.27 -0.19 12.52
CA ARG A 181 7.71 1.14 12.79
C ARG A 181 7.70 2.02 11.55
N ARG A 182 8.80 2.05 10.78
CA ARG A 182 8.91 2.82 9.53
C ARG A 182 7.99 2.31 8.42
N LEU A 183 7.82 0.99 8.30
CA LEU A 183 6.90 0.38 7.33
C LEU A 183 5.42 0.49 7.75
N GLY A 184 5.15 0.83 9.01
CA GLY A 184 3.80 0.94 9.54
C GLY A 184 3.21 -0.39 10.05
N GLY A 185 3.99 -1.47 10.10
CA GLY A 185 3.57 -2.69 10.77
C GLY A 185 4.42 -3.94 10.60
N CYS A 186 4.02 -5.02 11.29
CA CYS A 186 4.65 -6.34 11.23
C CYS A 186 3.68 -7.50 11.47
N GLN A 187 4.05 -8.69 11.01
CA GLN A 187 3.45 -9.97 11.37
C GLN A 187 4.44 -10.78 12.22
N LEU A 188 3.99 -11.20 13.41
CA LEU A 188 4.79 -11.96 14.38
C LEU A 188 4.26 -13.39 14.48
N ILE A 189 5.13 -14.37 14.21
CA ILE A 189 4.80 -15.79 14.39
C ILE A 189 5.07 -16.20 15.83
N ASN A 190 4.09 -16.85 16.45
CA ASN A 190 4.13 -17.35 17.81
C ASN A 190 4.66 -16.33 18.85
N PRO A 191 4.11 -15.09 18.87
CA PRO A 191 4.71 -13.96 19.60
C PRO A 191 4.80 -14.16 21.11
N TRP A 192 4.01 -15.07 21.71
CA TRP A 192 4.10 -15.41 23.14
C TRP A 192 5.43 -16.05 23.55
N ARG A 193 6.24 -16.49 22.57
CA ARG A 193 7.59 -17.03 22.78
C ARG A 193 8.69 -15.95 22.71
N GLY A 194 8.35 -14.71 22.33
CA GLY A 194 9.31 -13.65 22.06
C GLY A 194 8.99 -12.33 22.75
N ALA A 195 9.86 -11.33 22.53
CA ALA A 195 9.75 -10.00 23.11
C ALA A 195 8.74 -9.09 22.35
N TRP A 196 7.52 -9.57 22.13
CA TRP A 196 6.50 -8.89 21.32
C TRP A 196 6.18 -7.47 21.80
N TRP A 197 6.30 -7.21 23.10
CA TRP A 197 6.02 -5.89 23.71
C TRP A 197 6.90 -4.78 23.14
N LYS A 198 8.09 -5.11 22.59
CA LYS A 198 8.96 -4.14 21.92
C LYS A 198 8.24 -3.41 20.77
N PHE A 199 7.39 -4.10 20.01
CA PHE A 199 6.66 -3.49 18.90
C PHE A 199 5.57 -2.55 19.41
N ARG A 200 4.85 -2.94 20.47
CA ARG A 200 3.88 -2.07 21.15
C ARG A 200 4.57 -0.83 21.72
N ASP A 201 5.66 -1.01 22.46
CA ASP A 201 6.36 0.07 23.17
C ASP A 201 7.03 1.05 22.19
N ALA A 202 7.44 0.57 21.01
CA ALA A 202 7.92 1.41 19.93
C ALA A 202 6.80 2.13 19.14
N GLY A 203 5.53 1.89 19.47
CA GLY A 203 4.39 2.50 18.78
C GLY A 203 4.19 2.01 17.35
N VAL A 204 4.48 0.73 17.07
CA VAL A 204 4.26 0.14 15.74
C VAL A 204 2.75 0.11 15.44
N PRO A 205 2.26 0.78 14.38
CA PRO A 205 0.83 1.00 14.17
C PRO A 205 0.00 -0.26 13.94
N PHE A 206 0.61 -1.30 13.35
CA PHE A 206 -0.06 -2.54 13.00
C PHE A 206 0.80 -3.74 13.39
N VAL A 207 0.33 -4.55 14.33
CA VAL A 207 0.98 -5.80 14.74
C VAL A 207 -0.01 -6.95 14.56
N LEU A 208 0.30 -7.88 13.66
CA LEU A 208 -0.49 -9.08 13.41
C LEU A 208 0.15 -10.29 14.10
N GLY A 209 -0.52 -10.84 15.09
CA GLY A 209 -0.12 -12.10 15.72
C GLY A 209 -0.57 -13.31 14.90
N ARG A 210 0.29 -14.32 14.78
CA ARG A 210 -0.07 -15.63 14.23
C ARG A 210 0.22 -16.72 15.25
N TYR A 211 -0.77 -17.56 15.50
CA TYR A 211 -0.60 -18.86 16.13
C TYR A 211 -0.33 -19.93 15.07
N VAL A 212 0.67 -20.78 15.29
CA VAL A 212 0.95 -21.97 14.47
C VAL A 212 1.00 -23.19 15.38
N ALA A 213 0.05 -24.10 15.21
CA ALA A 213 0.03 -25.39 15.90
C ALA A 213 1.18 -26.28 15.42
N PRO A 214 1.78 -27.10 16.30
CA PRO A 214 2.69 -28.16 15.87
C PRO A 214 1.99 -29.13 14.92
N ASN A 215 2.61 -29.41 13.77
CA ASN A 215 2.16 -30.38 12.78
C ASN A 215 0.71 -30.18 12.30
N ASP A 216 0.21 -28.95 12.29
CA ASP A 216 -1.16 -28.63 11.83
C ASP A 216 -2.26 -29.43 12.56
N ALA A 217 -1.99 -29.81 13.82
CA ALA A 217 -2.86 -30.68 14.61
C ALA A 217 -4.25 -30.09 14.87
N ASP A 218 -4.40 -28.77 14.72
CA ASP A 218 -5.65 -28.03 14.90
C ASP A 218 -6.61 -28.13 13.70
N ASN A 219 -6.12 -28.55 12.53
CA ASN A 219 -6.91 -28.57 11.29
C ASN A 219 -8.09 -29.55 11.31
N ALA A 220 -8.03 -30.61 12.11
CA ALA A 220 -9.15 -31.54 12.27
C ALA A 220 -10.40 -30.88 12.90
N LEU A 221 -10.23 -29.73 13.56
CA LEU A 221 -11.34 -29.01 14.20
C LEU A 221 -12.22 -28.29 13.18
N VAL A 222 -11.69 -27.93 12.01
CA VAL A 222 -12.43 -27.17 10.97
C VAL A 222 -13.67 -27.93 10.49
N ALA A 223 -13.53 -29.25 10.30
CA ALA A 223 -14.64 -30.12 9.90
C ALA A 223 -15.79 -30.17 10.93
N GLN A 224 -15.56 -29.71 12.16
CA GLN A 224 -16.58 -29.64 13.22
C GLN A 224 -17.32 -28.29 13.23
N GLY A 225 -17.03 -27.38 12.29
CA GLY A 225 -17.69 -26.09 12.19
C GLY A 225 -17.56 -25.23 13.45
N ALA A 226 -18.66 -24.60 13.87
CA ALA A 226 -18.69 -23.71 15.03
C ALA A 226 -18.16 -24.36 16.33
N ARG A 227 -18.48 -25.64 16.58
CA ARG A 227 -17.97 -26.37 17.75
C ARG A 227 -16.44 -26.50 17.72
N GLY A 228 -15.90 -26.76 16.54
CA GLY A 228 -14.45 -26.81 16.33
C GLY A 228 -13.78 -25.48 16.65
N ALA A 229 -14.40 -24.37 16.27
CA ALA A 229 -13.88 -23.02 16.52
C ALA A 229 -13.80 -22.71 18.02
N GLU A 230 -14.80 -23.12 18.80
CA GLU A 230 -14.80 -22.96 20.26
C GLU A 230 -13.69 -23.77 20.93
N ILE A 231 -13.48 -25.02 20.49
CA ILE A 231 -12.40 -25.88 20.98
C ILE A 231 -11.05 -25.27 20.63
N TRP A 232 -10.88 -24.83 19.37
CA TRP A 232 -9.66 -24.19 18.90
C TRP A 232 -9.33 -22.94 19.71
N PHE A 233 -10.31 -22.05 19.87
CA PHE A 233 -10.14 -20.80 20.58
C PHE A 233 -9.74 -21.05 22.04
N ARG A 234 -10.47 -21.93 22.73
CA ARG A 234 -10.27 -22.22 24.16
C ARG A 234 -8.95 -22.94 24.43
N ASP A 235 -8.65 -24.00 23.68
CA ASP A 235 -7.57 -24.92 24.02
C ASP A 235 -6.23 -24.55 23.36
N TRP A 236 -6.27 -23.88 22.21
CA TRP A 236 -5.08 -23.62 21.39
C TRP A 236 -4.73 -22.14 21.35
N PHE A 237 -5.67 -21.28 21.00
CA PHE A 237 -5.39 -19.86 20.75
C PHE A 237 -5.31 -19.03 22.03
N TRP A 238 -6.38 -18.99 22.82
CA TRP A 238 -6.53 -18.08 23.95
C TRP A 238 -5.44 -18.21 25.04
N PRO A 239 -4.97 -19.42 25.42
CA PRO A 239 -3.88 -19.58 26.37
C PRO A 239 -2.57 -18.91 25.91
N ASN A 240 -2.40 -18.72 24.61
CA ASN A 240 -1.22 -18.09 24.01
C ASN A 240 -1.46 -16.60 23.75
N ALA A 241 -2.60 -16.22 23.15
CA ALA A 241 -2.93 -14.84 22.80
C ALA A 241 -3.10 -13.94 24.05
N SER A 242 -3.67 -14.46 25.13
CA SER A 242 -3.82 -13.72 26.41
C SER A 242 -2.49 -13.27 27.03
N ARG A 243 -1.36 -13.88 26.63
CA ARG A 243 0.00 -13.47 27.03
C ARG A 243 0.54 -12.29 26.21
N CYS A 244 -0.22 -11.81 25.23
CA CYS A 244 0.14 -10.79 24.26
C CYS A 244 -0.90 -9.65 24.19
N PRO A 245 -1.30 -9.00 25.31
CA PRO A 245 -2.44 -8.06 25.34
C PRO A 245 -2.28 -6.80 24.47
N GLY A 246 -1.07 -6.48 24.00
CA GLY A 246 -0.86 -5.36 23.06
C GLY A 246 -1.04 -5.72 21.58
N ILE A 247 -1.38 -6.98 21.27
CA ILE A 247 -1.67 -7.43 19.91
C ILE A 247 -3.18 -7.63 19.82
N THR A 248 -3.86 -6.77 19.07
CA THR A 248 -5.32 -6.82 18.89
C THR A 248 -5.75 -7.46 17.58
N LYS A 249 -4.82 -7.67 16.64
CA LYS A 249 -5.11 -8.31 15.35
C LYS A 249 -4.44 -9.67 15.31
N TRP A 250 -5.23 -10.69 15.07
CA TRP A 250 -4.74 -12.06 15.07
C TRP A 250 -5.25 -12.78 13.85
N SER A 251 -4.39 -13.63 13.32
CA SER A 251 -4.84 -14.57 12.32
C SER A 251 -5.53 -15.77 12.95
N GLY A 252 -6.41 -16.40 12.18
CA GLY A 252 -7.00 -17.68 12.54
C GLY A 252 -6.03 -18.86 12.46
N HIS A 253 -6.59 -20.06 12.54
CA HIS A 253 -5.92 -21.35 12.34
C HIS A 253 -5.20 -21.47 10.98
N ASN A 254 -4.45 -22.56 10.77
CA ASN A 254 -3.79 -22.82 9.50
C ASN A 254 -4.76 -23.40 8.45
N GLU A 255 -5.59 -22.53 7.87
CA GLU A 255 -6.69 -22.89 6.97
C GLU A 255 -6.26 -23.73 5.77
N LYS A 256 -6.78 -24.96 5.69
CA LYS A 256 -6.65 -25.81 4.50
C LYS A 256 -7.67 -25.42 3.42
N PRO A 257 -7.38 -25.72 2.15
CA PRO A 257 -8.36 -25.58 1.09
C PRO A 257 -9.61 -26.43 1.34
N ALA A 258 -10.77 -25.88 1.00
CA ALA A 258 -11.99 -26.66 0.80
C ALA A 258 -12.02 -27.19 -0.64
N PHE A 259 -12.46 -28.43 -0.82
CA PHE A 259 -12.55 -29.10 -2.12
C PHE A 259 -13.98 -29.45 -2.51
N ASN A 260 -14.96 -29.14 -1.66
CA ASN A 260 -16.38 -29.34 -1.94
C ASN A 260 -17.25 -28.43 -1.05
N ALA A 261 -18.55 -28.41 -1.34
CA ALA A 261 -19.53 -27.59 -0.62
C ALA A 261 -19.66 -27.93 0.88
N GLU A 262 -19.52 -29.21 1.26
CA GLU A 262 -19.59 -29.63 2.67
C GLU A 262 -18.43 -29.04 3.47
N GLN A 263 -17.22 -29.17 2.95
CA GLN A 263 -16.01 -28.60 3.55
C GLN A 263 -16.07 -27.07 3.61
N ALA A 264 -16.55 -26.42 2.53
CA ALA A 264 -16.70 -24.98 2.49
C ALA A 264 -17.68 -24.47 3.55
N ARG A 265 -18.84 -25.12 3.72
CA ARG A 265 -19.82 -24.78 4.76
C ARG A 265 -19.30 -25.03 6.17
N ALA A 266 -18.57 -26.12 6.39
CA ALA A 266 -17.95 -26.39 7.69
C ALA A 266 -16.92 -25.30 8.03
N GLN A 267 -16.11 -24.88 7.05
CA GLN A 267 -15.13 -23.82 7.22
C GLN A 267 -15.78 -22.44 7.41
N ASP A 268 -16.87 -22.12 6.70
CA ASP A 268 -17.66 -20.91 6.92
C ASP A 268 -18.19 -20.85 8.36
N ALA A 269 -18.83 -21.92 8.83
CA ALA A 269 -19.33 -22.02 10.20
C ALA A 269 -18.21 -21.90 11.25
N PHE A 270 -17.05 -22.51 10.99
CA PHE A 270 -15.88 -22.41 11.87
C PHE A 270 -15.37 -20.97 11.94
N VAL A 271 -15.10 -20.32 10.79
CA VAL A 271 -14.52 -18.97 10.73
C VAL A 271 -15.51 -17.92 11.22
N SER A 272 -16.81 -18.07 10.90
CA SER A 272 -17.90 -17.22 11.41
C SER A 272 -17.93 -17.23 12.94
N ARG A 273 -17.90 -18.42 13.56
CA ARG A 273 -17.85 -18.53 15.02
C ARG A 273 -16.55 -18.01 15.61
N LEU A 274 -15.44 -18.20 14.91
CA LEU A 274 -14.14 -17.69 15.34
C LEU A 274 -14.11 -16.16 15.36
N ALA A 275 -14.73 -15.51 14.37
CA ALA A 275 -14.86 -14.05 14.32
C ALA A 275 -15.60 -13.54 15.56
N ASP A 276 -16.75 -14.15 15.89
CA ASP A 276 -17.51 -13.79 17.10
C ASP A 276 -16.63 -13.90 18.36
N LEU A 277 -15.91 -15.03 18.52
CA LEU A 277 -15.04 -15.25 19.68
C LEU A 277 -13.90 -14.22 19.78
N TYR A 278 -13.35 -13.79 18.64
CA TYR A 278 -12.32 -12.74 18.61
C TYR A 278 -12.92 -11.40 19.04
N HIS A 279 -14.07 -11.02 18.47
CA HIS A 279 -14.74 -9.77 18.77
C HIS A 279 -15.19 -9.69 20.23
N ASP A 280 -15.69 -10.79 20.80
CA ASP A 280 -16.06 -10.91 22.22
C ASP A 280 -14.87 -10.63 23.17
N HIS A 281 -13.63 -10.80 22.68
CA HIS A 281 -12.40 -10.54 23.44
C HIS A 281 -11.68 -9.25 22.99
N GLY A 282 -12.34 -8.38 22.22
CA GLY A 282 -11.76 -7.13 21.73
C GLY A 282 -10.64 -7.33 20.71
N LEU A 283 -10.60 -8.48 20.05
CA LEU A 283 -9.64 -8.81 19.00
C LEU A 283 -10.29 -8.69 17.62
N GLN A 284 -9.45 -8.56 16.60
CA GLN A 284 -9.85 -8.55 15.19
C GLN A 284 -9.31 -9.80 14.49
N LEU A 285 -10.14 -10.43 13.67
CA LEU A 285 -9.81 -11.66 12.96
C LEU A 285 -9.33 -11.39 11.54
N VAL A 286 -8.14 -11.91 11.24
CA VAL A 286 -7.54 -11.98 9.91
C VAL A 286 -7.64 -13.43 9.40
N ALA A 287 -8.57 -13.70 8.48
CA ALA A 287 -8.93 -15.07 8.04
C ALA A 287 -8.69 -15.30 6.54
N TYR A 288 -8.84 -16.54 6.09
CA TYR A 288 -8.69 -17.01 4.70
C TYR A 288 -7.27 -17.05 4.10
N ARG A 289 -6.26 -17.25 4.94
CA ARG A 289 -4.85 -17.51 4.61
C ARG A 289 -4.58 -18.86 3.95
N VAL A 290 -5.47 -19.32 3.09
CA VAL A 290 -5.23 -20.56 2.37
C VAL A 290 -3.97 -20.38 1.52
N SER A 291 -3.03 -21.33 1.65
CA SER A 291 -1.86 -21.39 0.78
C SER A 291 -2.30 -21.53 -0.67
N THR A 292 -1.33 -21.41 -1.58
CA THR A 292 -1.49 -21.80 -2.98
C THR A 292 -2.12 -23.21 -3.07
N HIS A 293 -2.83 -23.48 -4.18
CA HIS A 293 -3.57 -24.72 -4.53
C HIS A 293 -5.10 -24.79 -4.27
N HIS A 294 -5.80 -23.69 -3.99
CA HIS A 294 -7.27 -23.75 -3.85
C HIS A 294 -8.00 -23.55 -5.20
N TRP A 295 -8.14 -24.55 -6.08
CA TRP A 295 -8.61 -24.27 -7.45
C TRP A 295 -10.07 -23.80 -7.60
N GLU A 296 -10.95 -24.02 -6.62
CA GLU A 296 -12.38 -23.73 -6.79
C GLU A 296 -12.82 -22.36 -6.28
N TYR A 297 -12.69 -21.32 -7.12
CA TYR A 297 -13.32 -20.01 -6.88
C TYR A 297 -14.84 -20.11 -6.67
N GLY A 298 -15.46 -21.19 -7.17
CA GLY A 298 -16.87 -21.50 -6.97
C GLY A 298 -17.28 -21.66 -5.51
N LEU A 299 -16.36 -22.04 -4.63
CA LEU A 299 -16.69 -22.27 -3.23
C LEU A 299 -16.91 -20.98 -2.43
N TRP A 300 -16.46 -19.82 -2.95
CA TRP A 300 -16.73 -18.51 -2.35
C TRP A 300 -18.22 -18.22 -2.09
N GLN A 301 -19.12 -18.85 -2.86
CA GLN A 301 -20.56 -18.73 -2.65
C GLN A 301 -21.02 -19.22 -1.25
N TYR A 302 -20.26 -20.11 -0.61
CA TYR A 302 -20.61 -20.72 0.68
C TYR A 302 -20.03 -20.00 1.90
N PHE A 303 -19.25 -18.93 1.73
CA PHE A 303 -18.55 -18.24 2.83
C PHE A 303 -19.22 -16.94 3.28
N GLY A 304 -20.53 -16.80 3.05
CA GLY A 304 -21.24 -15.54 3.26
C GLY A 304 -21.28 -15.10 4.73
N GLU A 305 -21.46 -16.03 5.67
CA GLU A 305 -21.60 -15.69 7.09
C GLU A 305 -20.28 -15.21 7.68
N SER A 306 -19.18 -15.91 7.39
CA SER A 306 -17.86 -15.52 7.86
C SER A 306 -17.38 -14.21 7.22
N LEU A 307 -17.58 -14.01 5.91
CA LEU A 307 -17.15 -12.80 5.19
C LEU A 307 -17.88 -11.54 5.70
N ALA A 308 -19.11 -11.70 6.18
CA ALA A 308 -19.83 -10.62 6.86
C ALA A 308 -19.14 -10.18 8.17
N LYS A 309 -18.46 -11.10 8.86
CA LYS A 309 -17.91 -10.88 10.21
C LYS A 309 -16.41 -10.60 10.25
N VAL A 310 -15.60 -11.27 9.42
CA VAL A 310 -14.14 -11.14 9.51
C VAL A 310 -13.68 -9.69 9.26
N ASP A 311 -12.66 -9.26 9.99
CA ASP A 311 -12.12 -7.90 9.88
C ASP A 311 -11.27 -7.73 8.63
N TYR A 312 -10.50 -8.76 8.28
CA TYR A 312 -9.59 -8.75 7.14
C TYR A 312 -9.61 -10.07 6.38
N LEU A 313 -9.60 -9.96 5.06
CA LEU A 313 -9.38 -11.07 4.14
C LEU A 313 -7.86 -11.21 3.93
N ALA A 314 -7.26 -12.26 4.46
CA ALA A 314 -5.86 -12.53 4.23
C ALA A 314 -5.65 -13.52 3.10
N ARG A 315 -4.50 -13.41 2.43
CA ARG A 315 -4.08 -14.34 1.39
C ARG A 315 -2.57 -14.57 1.42
N ASN A 316 -2.20 -15.80 1.11
CA ASN A 316 -0.86 -16.14 0.69
C ASN A 316 -0.82 -16.17 -0.85
N SER A 317 0.21 -15.57 -1.44
CA SER A 317 0.29 -15.39 -2.89
C SER A 317 1.74 -15.49 -3.33
N TYR A 318 2.09 -16.46 -4.19
CA TYR A 318 3.48 -16.70 -4.59
C TYR A 318 3.60 -16.70 -6.10
N ALA A 319 4.70 -16.18 -6.63
CA ALA A 319 5.03 -16.33 -8.04
C ALA A 319 5.78 -17.65 -8.25
N TYR A 320 5.34 -18.43 -9.24
CA TYR A 320 5.93 -19.72 -9.60
C TYR A 320 6.91 -19.66 -10.77
N GLY A 321 6.73 -18.67 -11.65
CA GLY A 321 7.60 -18.40 -12.79
C GLY A 321 8.92 -17.71 -12.43
N ASP A 322 9.69 -17.35 -13.46
CA ASP A 322 10.99 -16.67 -13.33
C ASP A 322 10.87 -15.18 -12.97
N ARG A 323 9.65 -14.63 -12.99
CA ARG A 323 9.33 -13.25 -12.61
C ARG A 323 7.98 -13.17 -11.91
N PHE A 324 7.73 -12.10 -11.17
CA PHE A 324 6.39 -11.74 -10.66
C PHE A 324 5.45 -11.35 -11.81
N ASP A 325 4.91 -12.37 -12.48
CA ASP A 325 3.92 -12.24 -13.54
C ASP A 325 2.51 -12.09 -12.95
N LEU A 326 1.81 -11.02 -13.32
CA LEU A 326 0.40 -10.81 -12.99
C LEU A 326 -0.55 -11.63 -13.86
N HIS A 327 -0.06 -12.47 -14.76
CA HIS A 327 -0.91 -13.44 -15.45
C HIS A 327 -0.89 -14.81 -14.77
N ASP A 328 -0.06 -14.99 -13.72
CA ASP A 328 -0.07 -16.16 -12.86
C ASP A 328 -1.32 -16.13 -11.95
N ALA A 329 -2.42 -16.67 -12.47
CA ALA A 329 -3.70 -16.76 -11.79
C ALA A 329 -3.66 -17.63 -10.53
N ASP A 330 -2.77 -18.63 -10.50
CA ASP A 330 -2.59 -19.53 -9.35
C ASP A 330 -1.66 -18.93 -8.29
N GLY A 331 -0.89 -17.92 -8.68
CA GLY A 331 0.05 -17.19 -7.85
C GLY A 331 -0.40 -15.79 -7.46
N LEU A 332 0.12 -14.78 -8.16
CA LEU A 332 0.04 -13.37 -7.77
C LEU A 332 -1.38 -12.78 -7.92
N MET A 333 -2.11 -13.15 -8.98
CA MET A 333 -3.47 -12.64 -9.22
C MET A 333 -4.55 -13.30 -8.39
N ARG A 334 -4.17 -14.24 -7.54
CA ARG A 334 -5.12 -15.05 -6.80
C ARG A 334 -6.06 -14.20 -5.95
N LEU A 335 -5.50 -13.18 -5.27
CA LEU A 335 -6.29 -12.24 -4.47
C LEU A 335 -7.35 -11.53 -5.32
N VAL A 336 -7.00 -11.09 -6.53
CA VAL A 336 -7.93 -10.43 -7.45
C VAL A 336 -9.06 -11.38 -7.82
N LYS A 337 -8.74 -12.63 -8.14
CA LYS A 337 -9.74 -13.64 -8.52
C LYS A 337 -10.65 -14.05 -7.36
N ASP A 338 -10.12 -14.14 -6.15
CA ASP A 338 -10.93 -14.35 -4.95
C ASP A 338 -11.88 -13.17 -4.72
N VAL A 339 -11.41 -11.92 -4.82
CA VAL A 339 -12.26 -10.71 -4.68
C VAL A 339 -13.34 -10.64 -5.76
N GLU A 340 -12.99 -10.90 -7.03
CA GLU A 340 -13.96 -10.99 -8.13
C GLU A 340 -15.05 -12.04 -7.85
N ALA A 341 -14.65 -13.22 -7.35
CA ALA A 341 -15.59 -14.30 -7.04
C ALA A 341 -16.50 -13.95 -5.85
N ILE A 342 -15.95 -13.41 -4.76
CA ILE A 342 -16.71 -12.96 -3.59
C ILE A 342 -17.79 -11.95 -4.01
N ARG A 343 -17.42 -10.95 -4.82
CA ARG A 343 -18.36 -9.95 -5.33
C ARG A 343 -19.40 -10.54 -6.25
N ARG A 344 -19.01 -11.46 -7.13
CA ARG A 344 -19.94 -12.16 -8.04
C ARG A 344 -21.06 -12.86 -7.28
N TYR A 345 -20.76 -13.40 -6.10
CA TYR A 345 -21.76 -14.03 -5.23
C TYR A 345 -22.50 -13.06 -4.29
N GLY A 346 -22.23 -11.75 -4.38
CA GLY A 346 -22.92 -10.72 -3.60
C GLY A 346 -22.44 -10.60 -2.14
N HIS A 347 -21.29 -11.17 -1.80
CA HIS A 347 -20.76 -11.15 -0.44
C HIS A 347 -19.94 -9.89 -0.15
N ARG A 348 -19.83 -9.51 1.13
CA ARG A 348 -18.93 -8.44 1.59
C ARG A 348 -17.48 -8.84 1.28
N VAL A 349 -16.71 -7.90 0.74
CA VAL A 349 -15.24 -8.02 0.63
C VAL A 349 -14.61 -7.24 1.79
N PRO A 350 -14.04 -7.91 2.81
CA PRO A 350 -13.27 -7.24 3.86
C PRO A 350 -11.99 -6.62 3.28
N PRO A 351 -11.37 -5.64 3.96
CA PRO A 351 -10.03 -5.17 3.62
C PRO A 351 -9.02 -6.32 3.49
N CYS A 352 -8.22 -6.30 2.42
CA CYS A 352 -7.33 -7.41 2.09
C CYS A 352 -5.93 -7.24 2.72
N ILE A 353 -5.32 -8.34 3.16
CA ILE A 353 -3.93 -8.41 3.64
C ILE A 353 -3.20 -9.55 2.93
N LEU A 354 -2.08 -9.25 2.28
CA LEU A 354 -1.16 -10.30 1.84
C LEU A 354 -0.25 -10.69 3.01
N THR A 355 -0.50 -11.86 3.59
CA THR A 355 0.20 -12.32 4.79
C THR A 355 1.51 -13.01 4.49
N GLU A 356 1.64 -13.59 3.29
CA GLU A 356 2.88 -14.18 2.77
C GLU A 356 2.94 -13.97 1.25
N ILE A 357 4.06 -13.43 0.75
CA ILE A 357 4.32 -13.27 -0.68
C ILE A 357 5.79 -13.51 -1.01
N GLY A 358 6.06 -14.12 -2.16
CA GLY A 358 7.42 -14.25 -2.68
C GLY A 358 7.53 -15.20 -3.86
N TYR A 359 8.76 -15.64 -4.13
CA TYR A 359 9.02 -16.71 -5.09
C TYR A 359 8.93 -18.07 -4.40
N ASP A 360 8.22 -18.99 -5.05
CA ASP A 360 8.33 -20.41 -4.73
C ASP A 360 9.07 -21.17 -5.84
N SER A 361 9.70 -22.27 -5.43
CA SER A 361 10.53 -23.10 -6.31
C SER A 361 9.77 -24.28 -6.89
N ASP A 362 8.68 -24.70 -6.24
CA ASP A 362 7.89 -25.87 -6.63
C ASP A 362 6.52 -25.81 -5.92
N PRO A 363 5.39 -25.95 -6.63
CA PRO A 363 4.07 -26.10 -6.01
C PRO A 363 3.91 -27.39 -5.17
N SER A 364 4.83 -28.35 -5.28
CA SER A 364 4.72 -29.65 -4.60
C SER A 364 4.77 -29.53 -3.06
N PRO A 365 3.86 -30.19 -2.33
CA PRO A 365 3.84 -30.15 -0.87
C PRO A 365 5.17 -30.61 -0.25
N GLY A 366 5.74 -29.81 0.66
CA GLY A 366 6.91 -30.18 1.48
C GLY A 366 8.27 -29.68 0.96
N ILE A 367 8.31 -29.02 -0.20
CA ILE A 367 9.52 -28.37 -0.71
C ILE A 367 9.47 -26.91 -0.26
N GLY A 368 10.02 -26.63 0.93
CA GLY A 368 9.84 -25.34 1.62
C GLY A 368 10.20 -24.09 0.80
N HIS A 369 9.61 -22.95 1.18
CA HIS A 369 9.77 -21.66 0.50
C HIS A 369 11.24 -21.27 0.38
N ARG A 370 11.68 -21.13 -0.86
CA ARG A 370 13.09 -21.06 -1.23
C ARG A 370 13.56 -19.62 -1.54
N GLY A 371 12.62 -18.73 -1.89
CA GLY A 371 12.82 -17.28 -1.96
C GLY A 371 13.82 -16.81 -3.03
N TRP A 372 14.43 -15.63 -2.81
CA TRP A 372 15.41 -15.04 -3.75
C TRP A 372 16.68 -15.89 -3.91
N ARG A 373 17.10 -16.58 -2.84
CA ARG A 373 18.34 -17.36 -2.77
C ARG A 373 18.42 -18.49 -3.79
N THR A 374 17.28 -18.95 -4.28
CA THR A 374 17.20 -20.15 -5.11
C THR A 374 17.06 -19.87 -6.59
N ARG A 375 17.00 -18.58 -6.96
CA ARG A 375 16.90 -18.13 -8.35
C ARG A 375 18.16 -17.37 -8.81
N GLY A 376 19.18 -17.27 -7.96
CA GLY A 376 20.42 -16.54 -8.31
C GLY A 376 20.24 -15.04 -8.45
N ILE A 377 19.14 -14.48 -7.92
CA ILE A 377 18.83 -13.05 -7.91
C ILE A 377 19.31 -12.48 -6.58
N ASP A 378 19.90 -11.28 -6.59
CA ASP A 378 20.29 -10.59 -5.37
C ASP A 378 19.07 -10.02 -4.62
N ALA A 379 19.26 -9.70 -3.33
CA ALA A 379 18.17 -9.28 -2.46
C ALA A 379 17.56 -7.91 -2.85
N GLU A 380 18.34 -7.01 -3.46
CA GLU A 380 17.89 -5.67 -3.85
C GLU A 380 17.00 -5.75 -5.09
N THR A 381 17.44 -6.49 -6.11
CA THR A 381 16.65 -6.79 -7.30
C THR A 381 15.35 -7.49 -6.93
N TYR A 382 15.40 -8.54 -6.09
CA TYR A 382 14.21 -9.23 -5.61
C TYR A 382 13.21 -8.31 -4.92
N THR A 383 13.69 -7.44 -4.03
CA THR A 383 12.85 -6.52 -3.27
C THR A 383 12.18 -5.51 -4.21
N THR A 384 12.91 -5.00 -5.19
CA THR A 384 12.39 -4.06 -6.19
C THR A 384 11.30 -4.70 -7.04
N GLU A 385 11.53 -5.90 -7.57
CA GLU A 385 10.55 -6.64 -8.35
C GLU A 385 9.29 -6.97 -7.53
N LEU A 386 9.46 -7.38 -6.27
CA LEU A 386 8.36 -7.67 -5.35
C LEU A 386 7.51 -6.42 -5.09
N ILE A 387 8.14 -5.27 -4.83
CA ILE A 387 7.43 -4.00 -4.64
C ILE A 387 6.64 -3.65 -5.90
N HIS A 388 7.24 -3.70 -7.08
CA HIS A 388 6.53 -3.42 -8.34
C HIS A 388 5.35 -4.37 -8.56
N ALA A 389 5.52 -5.65 -8.25
CA ALA A 389 4.46 -6.65 -8.32
C ALA A 389 3.29 -6.32 -7.38
N LEU A 390 3.60 -5.97 -6.14
CA LEU A 390 2.61 -5.57 -5.13
C LEU A 390 1.84 -4.31 -5.54
N LEU A 391 2.53 -3.32 -6.12
CA LEU A 391 1.88 -2.10 -6.61
C LEU A 391 0.88 -2.41 -7.73
N ARG A 392 1.30 -3.20 -8.73
CA ARG A 392 0.40 -3.57 -9.82
C ARG A 392 -0.77 -4.44 -9.35
N LEU A 393 -0.53 -5.36 -8.41
CA LEU A 393 -1.59 -6.17 -7.80
C LEU A 393 -2.59 -5.29 -7.04
N SER A 394 -2.12 -4.30 -6.29
CA SER A 394 -2.97 -3.35 -5.58
C SER A 394 -3.89 -2.59 -6.52
N SER A 395 -3.40 -2.20 -7.70
CA SER A 395 -4.19 -1.54 -8.74
C SER A 395 -5.18 -2.49 -9.45
N ALA A 396 -4.91 -3.80 -9.41
CA ALA A 396 -5.74 -4.82 -10.07
C ALA A 396 -6.85 -5.39 -9.18
N VAL A 397 -6.79 -5.22 -7.86
CA VAL A 397 -7.89 -5.61 -6.96
C VAL A 397 -9.05 -4.64 -7.18
N PRO A 398 -10.19 -5.12 -7.71
CA PRO A 398 -11.28 -4.25 -8.15
C PRO A 398 -12.00 -3.60 -6.98
#